data_AF-A0A177M928-F1
#
_entry.id   AF-A0A177M928-F1
#
_cell.length_a   1.000
_cell.length_b   1.000
_cell.length_c   1.000
_cell.angle_alpha   90.00
_cell.angle_beta   90.00
_cell.angle_gamma   90.00
#
_symmetry.space_group_name_H-M   'P 1'
#
loop_
_entity.id
_entity.type
_entity.pdbx_description
1 polymer ?
#
loop_
_entity_poly.entity_id
_entity_poly.type
_entity_poly.pdbx_seq_one_letter_code
_entity_poly.pdbx_strand_id
1 'polypeptide(L)'
;MTQRFHCTACGKCCYGQLPLTVNDAFKHADRFPLAMVWTPLRQGSKDFAMVSQLGATIKLANRKELAVLIVPTAYIPPSFPCPALAADNLCGIHADKPSRCRTMPFYPYRDEQFQAELLKPQPGWACDTSESAPLVFADKKIVFREDFDAERQALEEQIPQIRRYADYMLKYTPQLVDNLAKVSLKPKGGQVVTSLSSFLTAIRHPNAQQIARQQLPVLNGYVEKTASEPSLAEFHRHYLSGAKEMQYLAGQTR
;
A
#
# COMPACT_ATOMS: atom_id res chain seq x y z
N MET A 1 -13.91 -16.48 19.72
CA MET A 1 -14.65 -16.06 18.50
C MET A 1 -13.98 -16.72 17.32
N THR A 2 -14.75 -17.40 16.47
CA THR A 2 -14.28 -18.08 15.27
C THR A 2 -14.75 -17.35 14.03
N GLN A 3 -13.98 -17.38 12.95
CA GLN A 3 -14.35 -16.81 11.65
C GLN A 3 -13.91 -17.74 10.52
N ARG A 4 -14.75 -17.81 9.48
CA ARG A 4 -14.56 -18.67 8.31
C ARG A 4 -14.50 -17.80 7.06
N PHE A 5 -13.67 -18.19 6.10
CA PHE A 5 -13.50 -17.44 4.88
C PHE A 5 -12.94 -18.30 3.75
N HIS A 6 -13.51 -18.17 2.56
CA HIS A 6 -12.96 -18.71 1.33
C HIS A 6 -13.06 -17.69 0.19
N CYS A 7 -11.95 -17.47 -0.51
CA CYS A 7 -11.94 -16.64 -1.71
C CYS A 7 -12.54 -17.43 -2.89
N THR A 8 -13.67 -16.97 -3.41
CA THR A 8 -14.35 -17.55 -4.58
C THR A 8 -13.80 -17.06 -5.92
N ALA A 9 -12.68 -16.32 -5.91
CA ALA A 9 -12.06 -15.72 -7.08
C ALA A 9 -12.99 -14.81 -7.91
N CYS A 10 -13.97 -14.15 -7.28
CA CYS A 10 -14.93 -13.28 -7.97
C CYS A 10 -14.37 -11.95 -8.52
N GLY A 11 -13.09 -11.64 -8.30
CA GLY A 11 -12.42 -10.43 -8.79
C GLY A 11 -12.83 -9.11 -8.11
N LYS A 12 -13.84 -9.10 -7.24
CA LYS A 12 -14.38 -7.86 -6.63
C LYS A 12 -13.41 -7.14 -5.68
N CYS A 13 -12.44 -7.84 -5.12
CA CYS A 13 -11.37 -7.25 -4.32
C CYS A 13 -10.21 -6.68 -5.14
N CYS A 14 -10.19 -6.91 -6.47
CA CYS A 14 -9.12 -6.50 -7.37
C CYS A 14 -9.36 -5.09 -7.94
N TYR A 15 -9.75 -4.13 -7.10
CA TYR A 15 -10.02 -2.74 -7.48
C TYR A 15 -9.35 -1.78 -6.52
N GLY A 16 -8.93 -0.62 -7.04
CA GLY A 16 -8.30 0.41 -6.23
C GLY A 16 -6.91 0.05 -5.71
N GLN A 17 -6.56 0.69 -4.59
CA GLN A 17 -5.20 0.69 -4.09
C GLN A 17 -4.79 -0.64 -3.48
N LEU A 18 -3.55 -1.05 -3.72
CA LEU A 18 -2.95 -2.24 -3.13
C LEU A 18 -1.62 -1.87 -2.46
N PRO A 19 -1.54 -1.86 -1.12
CA PRO A 19 -0.26 -1.74 -0.42
C PRO A 19 0.66 -2.90 -0.80
N LEU A 20 1.93 -2.60 -1.04
CA LEU A 20 2.93 -3.58 -1.45
C LEU A 20 4.10 -3.57 -0.46
N THR A 21 4.80 -4.70 -0.39
CA THR A 21 6.17 -4.69 0.13
C THR A 21 7.08 -3.96 -0.86
N VAL A 22 8.24 -3.49 -0.41
CA VAL A 22 9.25 -2.87 -1.29
C VAL A 22 9.67 -3.82 -2.40
N ASN A 23 9.85 -5.11 -2.07
CA ASN A 23 10.21 -6.13 -3.05
C ASN A 23 9.09 -6.36 -4.09
N ASP A 24 7.83 -6.47 -3.67
CA ASP A 24 6.71 -6.60 -4.60
C ASP A 24 6.54 -5.37 -5.49
N ALA A 25 6.70 -4.17 -4.92
CA ALA A 25 6.65 -2.92 -5.67
C ALA A 25 7.70 -2.91 -6.78
N PHE A 26 8.95 -3.25 -6.48
CA PHE A 26 10.01 -3.28 -7.48
C PHE A 26 9.85 -4.42 -8.49
N LYS A 27 9.42 -5.61 -8.04
CA LYS A 27 9.14 -6.75 -8.92
C LYS A 27 8.08 -6.41 -9.98
N HIS A 28 7.12 -5.57 -9.63
CA HIS A 28 5.99 -5.20 -10.50
C HIS A 28 6.02 -3.72 -10.94
N ALA A 29 7.22 -3.12 -10.98
CA ALA A 29 7.41 -1.72 -11.36
C ALA A 29 7.09 -1.41 -12.83
N ASP A 30 6.89 -2.42 -13.67
CA ASP A 30 6.44 -2.28 -15.05
C ASP A 30 4.92 -2.39 -15.20
N ARG A 31 4.20 -2.66 -14.11
CA ARG A 31 2.77 -3.00 -14.14
C ARG A 31 1.89 -2.05 -13.35
N PHE A 32 2.31 -1.69 -12.14
CA PHE A 32 1.50 -0.88 -11.24
C PHE A 32 1.95 0.58 -11.23
N PRO A 33 1.03 1.57 -11.19
CA PRO A 33 1.42 2.95 -10.96
C PRO A 33 1.82 3.11 -9.49
N LEU A 34 3.12 3.18 -9.20
CA LEU A 34 3.62 3.12 -7.83
C LEU A 34 3.72 4.50 -7.20
N ALA A 35 3.25 4.59 -5.97
CA ALA A 35 3.40 5.74 -5.09
C ALA A 35 3.83 5.32 -3.69
N MET A 36 4.37 6.25 -2.91
CA MET A 36 4.57 6.05 -1.47
C MET A 36 3.39 6.63 -0.70
N VAL A 37 2.70 5.79 0.06
CA VAL A 37 1.52 6.18 0.84
C VAL A 37 1.88 6.19 2.32
N TRP A 38 1.52 7.28 2.98
CA TRP A 38 1.77 7.53 4.40
C TRP A 38 0.43 7.59 5.13
N THR A 39 0.17 6.61 5.99
CA THR A 39 -1.08 6.49 6.74
C THR A 39 -0.81 6.74 8.23
N PRO A 40 -1.10 7.95 8.74
CA PRO A 40 -0.89 8.27 10.14
C PRO A 40 -1.99 7.69 11.04
N LEU A 41 -1.57 7.13 12.16
CA LEU A 41 -2.38 6.68 13.27
C LEU A 41 -2.05 7.49 14.52
N ARG A 42 -3.09 7.83 15.27
CA ARG A 42 -2.98 8.54 16.54
C ARG A 42 -2.78 7.58 17.70
N GLN A 43 -2.12 8.08 18.75
CA GLN A 43 -2.12 7.43 20.05
C GLN A 43 -3.57 7.09 20.47
N GLY A 44 -3.79 5.85 20.90
CA GLY A 44 -5.11 5.30 21.19
C GLY A 44 -5.71 4.44 20.06
N SER A 45 -5.17 4.50 18.83
CA SER A 45 -5.48 3.48 17.82
C SER A 45 -4.95 2.11 18.25
N LYS A 46 -5.76 1.07 18.08
CA LYS A 46 -5.38 -0.31 18.40
C LYS A 46 -4.19 -0.84 17.59
N ASP A 47 -3.98 -0.28 16.40
CA ASP A 47 -2.87 -0.66 15.50
C ASP A 47 -1.63 0.24 15.70
N PHE A 48 -1.66 1.20 16.64
CA PHE A 48 -0.59 2.19 16.84
C PHE A 48 0.77 1.53 17.13
N ALA A 49 0.80 0.53 18.02
CA ALA A 49 2.04 -0.15 18.38
C ALA A 49 2.66 -0.89 17.19
N MET A 50 1.85 -1.68 16.48
CA MET A 50 2.28 -2.42 15.29
C MET A 50 2.80 -1.48 14.19
N VAL A 51 2.07 -0.39 13.92
CA VAL A 51 2.50 0.59 12.92
C VAL A 51 3.76 1.36 13.35
N SER A 52 3.93 1.64 14.65
CA SER A 52 5.16 2.25 15.15
C SER A 52 6.38 1.35 14.95
N GLN A 53 6.20 0.03 15.07
CA GLN A 53 7.26 -0.94 14.85
C GLN A 53 7.66 -1.01 13.36
N LEU A 54 6.68 -1.22 12.48
CA LEU A 54 6.91 -1.47 11.05
C LEU A 54 7.19 -0.19 10.23
N GLY A 55 6.67 0.94 10.69
CA GLY A 55 6.78 2.22 10.00
C GLY A 55 7.75 3.17 10.69
N ALA A 56 7.29 4.40 10.89
CA ALA A 56 8.02 5.45 11.60
C ALA A 56 7.11 6.16 12.62
N THR A 57 7.73 6.72 13.66
CA THR A 57 7.06 7.58 14.63
C THR A 57 7.45 9.02 14.40
N ILE A 58 6.46 9.92 14.29
CA ILE A 58 6.67 11.34 14.04
C ILE A 58 6.17 12.14 15.23
N LYS A 59 7.03 13.00 15.77
CA LYS A 59 6.68 13.92 16.85
C LYS A 59 6.00 15.17 16.31
N LEU A 60 4.89 15.54 16.93
CA LEU A 60 4.17 16.78 16.64
C LEU A 60 4.59 17.90 17.60
N ALA A 61 4.32 19.15 17.22
CA ALA A 61 4.66 20.33 18.03
C ALA A 61 4.04 20.31 19.45
N ASN A 62 2.89 19.65 19.62
CA ASN A 62 2.20 19.52 20.91
C ASN A 62 2.69 18.33 21.76
N ARG A 63 3.90 17.80 21.47
CA ARG A 63 4.49 16.60 22.11
C ARG A 63 3.72 15.29 21.92
N LYS A 64 2.65 15.28 21.13
CA LYS A 64 1.99 14.03 20.71
C LYS A 64 2.79 13.36 19.61
N GLU A 65 2.54 12.07 19.42
CA GLU A 65 3.18 11.28 18.38
C GLU A 65 2.15 10.69 17.42
N LEU A 66 2.56 10.57 16.16
CA LEU A 66 1.88 9.77 15.15
C LEU A 66 2.72 8.54 14.85
N ALA A 67 2.09 7.37 14.86
CA ALA A 67 2.64 6.20 14.20
C ALA A 67 2.26 6.29 12.72
N VAL A 68 3.19 6.12 11.80
CA VAL A 68 2.91 6.27 10.37
C VAL A 68 3.32 5.03 9.62
N LEU A 69 2.34 4.36 9.03
CA LEU A 69 2.59 3.27 8.09
C LEU A 69 3.02 3.89 6.77
N ILE A 70 4.19 3.52 6.28
CA ILE A 70 4.74 4.04 5.03
C ILE A 70 5.03 2.85 4.14
N VAL A 71 4.29 2.74 3.05
CA VAL A 71 4.38 1.58 2.15
C VAL A 71 4.31 2.03 0.69
N PRO A 72 5.08 1.40 -0.20
CA PRO A 72 4.80 1.53 -1.62
C PRO A 72 3.41 0.94 -1.88
N THR A 73 2.66 1.57 -2.77
CA THR A 73 1.28 1.20 -3.07
C THR A 73 1.09 1.23 -4.57
N ALA A 74 0.43 0.21 -5.13
CA ALA A 74 -0.19 0.34 -6.45
C ALA A 74 -1.32 1.37 -6.33
N TYR A 75 -1.03 2.61 -6.69
CA TYR A 75 -1.88 3.76 -6.41
C TYR A 75 -2.93 3.90 -7.50
N ILE A 76 -3.96 3.07 -7.46
CA ILE A 76 -5.00 2.96 -8.48
C ILE A 76 -6.31 3.59 -7.94
N PRO A 77 -7.09 4.30 -8.77
CA PRO A 77 -8.39 4.83 -8.35
C PRO A 77 -9.33 3.72 -7.90
N PRO A 78 -10.19 3.92 -6.88
CA PRO A 78 -11.11 2.89 -6.39
C PRO A 78 -12.06 2.33 -7.46
N SER A 79 -12.39 3.12 -8.48
CA SER A 79 -13.23 2.72 -9.61
C SER A 79 -12.50 1.87 -10.66
N PHE A 80 -11.17 1.85 -10.65
CA PHE A 80 -10.39 1.17 -11.68
C PHE A 80 -10.00 -0.24 -11.24
N PRO A 81 -10.04 -1.21 -12.17
CA PRO A 81 -9.58 -2.56 -11.90
C PRO A 81 -8.06 -2.59 -11.74
N CYS A 82 -7.58 -3.61 -11.04
CA CYS A 82 -6.18 -3.99 -11.02
C CYS A 82 -5.68 -4.26 -12.47
N PRO A 83 -4.50 -3.77 -12.88
CA PRO A 83 -3.90 -4.06 -14.19
C PRO A 83 -3.70 -5.55 -14.50
N ALA A 84 -3.75 -6.42 -13.49
CA ALA A 84 -3.65 -7.87 -13.66
C ALA A 84 -5.01 -8.58 -13.60
N LEU A 85 -6.13 -7.86 -13.50
CA LEU A 85 -7.46 -8.45 -13.57
C LEU A 85 -7.80 -8.74 -15.04
N ALA A 86 -7.94 -10.02 -15.37
CA ALA A 86 -8.28 -10.48 -16.71
C ALA A 86 -9.80 -10.35 -16.98
N ALA A 87 -10.20 -10.52 -18.25
CA ALA A 87 -11.58 -10.36 -18.69
C ALA A 87 -12.56 -11.36 -18.04
N ASP A 88 -12.06 -12.51 -17.57
CA ASP A 88 -12.80 -13.53 -16.83
C ASP A 88 -12.91 -13.23 -15.32
N ASN A 89 -12.44 -12.06 -14.88
CA ASN A 89 -12.31 -11.65 -13.47
C ASN A 89 -11.29 -12.45 -12.65
N LEU A 90 -10.42 -13.23 -13.29
CA LEU A 90 -9.32 -13.93 -12.63
C LEU A 90 -8.03 -13.11 -12.67
N CYS A 91 -7.10 -13.44 -11.77
CA CYS A 91 -5.81 -12.79 -11.72
C CYS A 91 -4.87 -13.36 -12.79
N GLY A 92 -4.52 -12.55 -13.80
CA GLY A 92 -3.61 -12.93 -14.87
C GLY A 92 -2.15 -13.12 -14.44
N ILE A 93 -1.81 -12.81 -13.19
CA ILE A 93 -0.48 -13.05 -12.59
C ILE A 93 -0.57 -13.96 -11.37
N HIS A 94 -1.52 -14.90 -11.32
CA HIS A 94 -1.80 -15.68 -10.11
C HIS A 94 -0.56 -16.35 -9.49
N ALA A 95 0.32 -16.93 -10.32
CA ALA A 95 1.56 -17.56 -9.88
C ALA A 95 2.56 -16.55 -9.27
N ASP A 96 2.52 -15.30 -9.74
CA ASP A 96 3.44 -14.22 -9.40
C ASP A 96 2.79 -13.10 -8.58
N LYS A 97 1.59 -13.33 -8.02
CA LYS A 97 0.84 -12.28 -7.31
C LYS A 97 1.65 -11.70 -6.15
N PRO A 98 1.52 -10.38 -5.87
CA PRO A 98 2.13 -9.73 -4.72
C PRO A 98 1.76 -10.44 -3.41
N SER A 99 2.66 -10.39 -2.42
CA SER A 99 2.44 -10.99 -1.09
C SER A 99 1.12 -10.53 -0.46
N ARG A 100 0.80 -9.23 -0.52
CA ARG A 100 -0.46 -8.64 -0.07
C ARG A 100 -1.70 -9.37 -0.61
N CYS A 101 -1.68 -9.78 -1.88
CA CYS A 101 -2.78 -10.52 -2.51
C CYS A 101 -2.85 -11.98 -2.07
N ARG A 102 -1.73 -12.58 -1.63
CA ARG A 102 -1.71 -13.94 -1.06
C ARG A 102 -2.34 -13.97 0.31
N THR A 103 -1.96 -13.00 1.12
CA THR A 103 -2.38 -12.87 2.51
C THR A 103 -3.82 -12.40 2.68
N MET A 104 -4.52 -11.97 1.62
CA MET A 104 -5.93 -11.59 1.72
C MET A 104 -6.76 -12.74 2.31
N PRO A 105 -7.66 -12.45 3.26
CA PRO A 105 -8.15 -11.13 3.68
C PRO A 105 -7.43 -10.53 4.91
N PHE A 106 -6.37 -11.17 5.41
CA PHE A 106 -5.58 -10.66 6.53
C PHE A 106 -4.68 -9.51 6.10
N TYR A 107 -4.18 -8.74 7.07
CA TYR A 107 -3.30 -7.61 6.86
C TYR A 107 -2.17 -7.59 7.88
N PRO A 108 -0.94 -8.02 7.54
CA PRO A 108 0.17 -8.04 8.48
C PRO A 108 0.47 -6.69 9.10
N TYR A 109 0.31 -5.53 8.48
CA TYR A 109 0.57 -4.27 9.22
C TYR A 109 -0.39 -3.97 10.40
N ARG A 110 -1.30 -4.89 10.74
CA ARG A 110 -2.18 -4.88 11.92
C ARG A 110 -1.84 -6.01 12.88
N ASP A 111 -2.19 -5.82 14.15
CA ASP A 111 -2.03 -6.87 15.16
C ASP A 111 -2.94 -8.07 14.83
N GLU A 112 -2.41 -9.28 15.03
CA GLU A 112 -3.10 -10.54 14.75
C GLU A 112 -4.44 -10.61 15.48
N GLN A 113 -4.50 -10.13 16.72
CA GLN A 113 -5.71 -10.23 17.54
C GLN A 113 -6.90 -9.40 16.98
N PHE A 114 -6.64 -8.45 16.07
CA PHE A 114 -7.64 -7.59 15.45
C PHE A 114 -8.00 -7.99 14.02
N GLN A 115 -7.48 -9.09 13.50
CA GLN A 115 -7.70 -9.51 12.11
C GLN A 115 -9.15 -9.94 11.83
N ALA A 116 -9.89 -10.38 12.85
CA ALA A 116 -11.26 -10.87 12.69
C ALA A 116 -12.20 -9.88 11.98
N GLU A 117 -11.98 -8.57 12.12
CA GLU A 117 -12.86 -7.57 11.49
C GLU A 117 -12.63 -7.43 9.98
N LEU A 118 -11.50 -7.90 9.47
CA LEU A 118 -11.13 -7.88 8.06
C LEU A 118 -11.74 -9.07 7.30
N LEU A 119 -12.28 -10.05 8.03
CA LEU A 119 -12.93 -11.23 7.47
C LEU A 119 -14.37 -10.98 7.01
N LYS A 120 -14.85 -9.74 7.11
CA LYS A 120 -16.16 -9.33 6.60
C LYS A 120 -15.99 -8.73 5.19
N PRO A 121 -16.45 -9.42 4.13
CA PRO A 121 -16.37 -8.89 2.78
C PRO A 121 -17.17 -7.60 2.65
N GLN A 122 -16.76 -6.74 1.71
CA GLN A 122 -17.55 -5.56 1.38
C GLN A 122 -18.90 -5.96 0.75
N PRO A 123 -19.94 -5.10 0.85
CA PRO A 123 -21.20 -5.35 0.18
C PRO A 123 -21.01 -5.67 -1.31
N GLY A 124 -21.61 -6.76 -1.78
CA GLY A 124 -21.52 -7.23 -3.17
C GLY A 124 -20.31 -8.10 -3.50
N TRP A 125 -19.40 -8.37 -2.54
CA TRP A 125 -18.35 -9.37 -2.72
C TRP A 125 -18.92 -10.78 -2.53
N ALA A 126 -18.52 -11.71 -3.39
CA ALA A 126 -19.03 -13.08 -3.40
C ALA A 126 -18.15 -14.08 -2.62
N CYS A 127 -17.35 -13.61 -1.66
CA CYS A 127 -16.54 -14.49 -0.82
C CYS A 127 -17.45 -15.38 0.04
N ASP A 128 -17.07 -16.65 0.24
CA ASP A 128 -17.83 -17.55 1.11
C ASP A 128 -17.36 -17.37 2.56
N THR A 129 -18.28 -16.93 3.43
CA THR A 129 -18.07 -16.81 4.88
C THR A 129 -19.08 -17.65 5.67
N SER A 130 -19.71 -18.62 5.01
CA SER A 130 -20.69 -19.52 5.62
C SER A 130 -20.01 -20.59 6.49
N GLU A 131 -20.81 -21.48 7.07
CA GLU A 131 -20.29 -22.59 7.87
C GLU A 131 -19.49 -23.62 7.04
N SER A 132 -19.72 -23.69 5.72
CA SER A 132 -18.95 -24.56 4.81
C SER A 132 -17.57 -24.03 4.48
N ALA A 133 -17.33 -22.72 4.64
CA ALA A 133 -16.02 -22.13 4.45
C ALA A 133 -15.03 -22.64 5.51
N PRO A 134 -13.73 -22.75 5.19
CA PRO A 134 -12.72 -23.21 6.14
C PRO A 134 -12.60 -22.22 7.30
N LEU A 135 -12.29 -22.75 8.48
CA LEU A 135 -11.95 -21.94 9.65
C LEU A 135 -10.57 -21.30 9.41
N VAL A 136 -10.52 -19.96 9.41
CA VAL A 136 -9.27 -19.21 9.15
C VAL A 136 -8.81 -18.42 10.36
N PHE A 137 -9.68 -18.19 11.34
CA PHE A 137 -9.34 -17.44 12.55
C PHE A 137 -10.12 -17.97 13.76
N ALA A 138 -9.42 -18.24 14.86
CA ALA A 138 -9.98 -18.72 16.11
C ALA A 138 -9.16 -18.19 17.29
N ASP A 139 -9.82 -17.87 18.39
CA ASP A 139 -9.17 -17.48 19.65
C ASP A 139 -8.10 -16.39 19.50
N LYS A 140 -8.44 -15.38 18.69
CA LYS A 140 -7.60 -14.23 18.36
C LYS A 140 -6.33 -14.58 17.55
N LYS A 141 -6.31 -15.73 16.89
CA LYS A 141 -5.18 -16.23 16.09
C LYS A 141 -5.63 -16.65 14.71
N ILE A 142 -4.74 -16.45 13.74
CA ILE A 142 -4.87 -16.98 12.38
C ILE A 142 -4.55 -18.48 12.42
N VAL A 143 -5.35 -19.28 11.73
CA VAL A 143 -5.19 -20.75 11.69
C VAL A 143 -4.06 -21.16 10.74
N PHE A 144 -4.05 -20.62 9.52
CA PHE A 144 -3.03 -20.87 8.50
C PHE A 144 -2.27 -19.58 8.23
N ARG A 145 -1.00 -19.55 8.63
CA ARG A 145 -0.22 -18.31 8.79
C ARG A 145 0.86 -18.11 7.73
N GLU A 146 1.06 -19.05 6.83
CA GLU A 146 2.23 -19.09 5.94
C GLU A 146 2.37 -17.79 5.12
N ASP A 147 1.31 -17.37 4.42
CA ASP A 147 1.31 -16.13 3.65
C ASP A 147 1.38 -14.88 4.55
N PHE A 148 0.74 -14.92 5.72
CA PHE A 148 0.74 -13.83 6.69
C PHE A 148 2.14 -13.56 7.25
N ASP A 149 2.83 -14.62 7.67
CA ASP A 149 4.16 -14.55 8.24
C ASP A 149 5.20 -14.20 7.16
N ALA A 150 5.04 -14.70 5.93
CA ALA A 150 5.91 -14.31 4.80
C ALA A 150 5.81 -12.81 4.47
N GLU A 151 4.60 -12.25 4.38
CA GLU A 151 4.45 -10.81 4.15
C GLU A 151 4.88 -10.00 5.39
N ARG A 152 4.58 -10.46 6.61
CA ARG A 152 5.08 -9.85 7.86
C ARG A 152 6.60 -9.71 7.82
N GLN A 153 7.30 -10.78 7.50
CA GLN A 153 8.75 -10.81 7.44
C GLN A 153 9.27 -9.81 6.41
N ALA A 154 8.68 -9.79 5.21
CA ALA A 154 9.06 -8.82 4.18
C ALA A 154 8.84 -7.35 4.62
N LEU A 155 7.77 -7.08 5.39
CA LEU A 155 7.53 -5.75 5.98
C LEU A 155 8.54 -5.40 7.08
N GLU A 156 9.03 -6.38 7.84
CA GLU A 156 10.06 -6.17 8.85
C GLU A 156 11.44 -5.90 8.22
N GLU A 157 11.78 -6.66 7.18
CA GLU A 157 13.05 -6.53 6.46
C GLU A 157 13.22 -5.14 5.80
N GLN A 158 12.14 -4.52 5.35
CA GLN A 158 12.17 -3.18 4.74
C GLN A 158 12.23 -2.01 5.74
N ILE A 159 12.08 -2.25 7.06
CA ILE A 159 12.04 -1.20 8.09
C ILE A 159 13.20 -0.19 7.96
N PRO A 160 14.47 -0.62 7.79
CA PRO A 160 15.58 0.34 7.69
C PRO A 160 15.46 1.29 6.49
N GLN A 161 14.94 0.81 5.36
CA GLN A 161 14.70 1.62 4.16
C GLN A 161 13.57 2.61 4.39
N ILE A 162 12.48 2.15 5.01
CA ILE A 162 11.31 2.97 5.33
C ILE A 162 11.68 4.09 6.32
N ARG A 163 12.44 3.80 7.37
CA ARG A 163 12.87 4.82 8.34
C ARG A 163 13.84 5.83 7.74
N ARG A 164 14.78 5.38 6.91
CA ARG A 164 15.66 6.30 6.15
C ARG A 164 14.84 7.24 5.26
N TYR A 165 13.82 6.72 4.60
CA TYR A 165 12.91 7.54 3.81
C TYR A 165 12.10 8.51 4.67
N ALA A 166 11.65 8.06 5.84
CA ALA A 166 10.99 8.92 6.82
C ALA A 166 11.85 10.14 7.18
N ASP A 167 13.09 9.89 7.58
CA ASP A 167 14.04 10.94 7.96
C ASP A 167 14.35 11.88 6.79
N TYR A 168 14.53 11.34 5.59
CA TYR A 168 14.75 12.12 4.37
C TYR A 168 13.57 13.07 4.12
N MET A 169 12.34 12.58 4.13
CA MET A 169 11.17 13.41 3.86
C MET A 169 10.91 14.43 4.96
N LEU A 170 11.15 14.10 6.23
CA LEU A 170 11.05 15.05 7.34
C LEU A 170 12.08 16.18 7.21
N LYS A 171 13.28 15.88 6.69
CA LYS A 171 14.33 16.87 6.47
C LYS A 171 14.04 17.79 5.29
N TYR A 172 13.53 17.25 4.18
CA TYR A 172 13.44 17.96 2.90
C TYR A 172 12.01 18.38 2.51
N THR A 173 10.99 17.96 3.26
CA THR A 173 9.58 18.34 3.02
C THR A 173 8.91 18.73 4.34
N PRO A 174 9.21 19.90 4.90
CA PRO A 174 8.72 20.31 6.23
C PRO A 174 7.19 20.29 6.35
N GLN A 175 6.47 20.58 5.27
CA GLN A 175 5.00 20.58 5.25
C GLN A 175 4.39 19.17 5.40
N LEU A 176 5.19 18.10 5.29
CA LEU A 176 4.72 16.73 5.43
C LEU A 176 4.13 16.49 6.83
N VAL A 177 4.75 17.04 7.88
CA VAL A 177 4.27 16.86 9.26
C VAL A 177 2.89 17.47 9.43
N ASP A 178 2.68 18.69 8.93
CA ASP A 178 1.38 19.38 9.00
C ASP A 178 0.31 18.63 8.19
N ASN A 179 0.67 18.12 7.01
CA ASN A 179 -0.22 17.31 6.20
C ASN A 179 -0.62 16.01 6.90
N LEU A 180 0.33 15.31 7.52
CA LEU A 180 0.06 14.09 8.29
C LEU A 180 -0.81 14.38 9.52
N ALA A 181 -0.53 15.45 10.25
CA ALA A 181 -1.35 15.90 11.36
C ALA A 181 -2.78 16.20 10.91
N LYS A 182 -2.95 16.91 9.78
CA LYS A 182 -4.25 17.24 9.19
C LYS A 182 -5.03 16.01 8.77
N VAL A 183 -4.43 15.09 8.01
CA VAL A 183 -5.16 13.90 7.53
C VAL A 183 -5.47 12.91 8.66
N SER A 184 -4.68 12.91 9.75
CA SER A 184 -4.98 12.11 10.95
C SER A 184 -6.28 12.52 11.66
N LEU A 185 -6.80 13.73 11.41
CA LEU A 185 -8.08 14.20 11.96
C LEU A 185 -9.30 13.62 11.23
N LYS A 186 -9.12 13.00 10.06
CA LYS A 186 -10.24 12.51 9.25
C LYS A 186 -10.91 11.29 9.93
N PRO A 187 -12.25 11.24 10.02
CA PRO A 187 -12.97 10.15 10.71
C PRO A 187 -12.70 8.74 10.17
N LYS A 188 -12.46 8.61 8.86
CA LYS A 188 -12.19 7.33 8.20
C LYS A 188 -10.69 7.04 8.05
N GLY A 189 -9.84 7.78 8.77
CA GLY A 189 -8.42 7.86 8.48
C GLY A 189 -8.16 8.67 7.20
N GLY A 190 -6.89 8.97 6.99
CA GLY A 190 -6.44 9.71 5.81
C GLY A 190 -5.03 9.31 5.46
N GLN A 191 -4.57 9.78 4.30
CA GLN A 191 -3.24 9.46 3.81
C GLN A 191 -2.60 10.69 3.18
N VAL A 192 -1.27 10.71 3.20
CA VAL A 192 -0.46 11.59 2.37
C VAL A 192 0.24 10.73 1.33
N VAL A 193 0.23 11.17 0.08
CA VAL A 193 0.82 10.44 -1.04
C VAL A 193 2.01 11.22 -1.55
N THR A 194 3.11 10.52 -1.75
CA THR A 194 4.41 11.06 -2.16
C THR A 194 4.98 10.19 -3.27
N SER A 195 5.93 10.71 -4.04
CA SER A 195 6.41 10.00 -5.22
C SER A 195 7.33 8.82 -4.87
N LEU A 196 7.30 7.78 -5.70
CA LEU A 196 8.30 6.70 -5.61
C LEU A 196 9.73 7.23 -5.88
N SER A 197 9.89 8.28 -6.69
CA SER A 197 11.20 8.87 -7.00
C SER A 197 11.90 9.40 -5.74
N SER A 198 11.15 10.05 -4.84
CA SER A 198 11.66 10.51 -3.55
C SER A 198 12.18 9.36 -2.68
N PHE A 199 11.49 8.21 -2.69
CA PHE A 199 11.92 7.00 -1.98
C PHE A 199 13.20 6.42 -2.57
N LEU A 200 13.26 6.22 -3.89
CA LEU A 200 14.44 5.71 -4.59
C LEU A 200 15.67 6.58 -4.34
N THR A 201 15.49 7.90 -4.30
CA THR A 201 16.53 8.88 -3.96
C THR A 201 16.99 8.74 -2.52
N ALA A 202 16.06 8.70 -1.56
CA ALA A 202 16.36 8.61 -0.14
C ALA A 202 17.14 7.34 0.23
N ILE A 203 16.79 6.21 -0.37
CA ILE A 203 17.46 4.93 -0.10
C ILE A 203 18.69 4.71 -0.99
N ARG A 204 18.97 5.62 -1.94
CA ARG A 204 20.03 5.51 -2.94
C ARG A 204 19.97 4.18 -3.69
N HIS A 205 18.78 3.82 -4.18
CA HIS A 205 18.57 2.49 -4.75
C HIS A 205 19.52 2.25 -5.94
N PRO A 206 20.24 1.11 -6.00
CA PRO A 206 21.21 0.87 -7.06
C PRO A 206 20.55 0.87 -8.45
N ASN A 207 19.33 0.35 -8.56
CA ASN A 207 18.57 0.23 -9.81
C ASN A 207 17.54 1.35 -10.01
N ALA A 208 17.70 2.51 -9.35
CA ALA A 208 16.73 3.61 -9.40
C ALA A 208 16.36 4.02 -10.84
N GLN A 209 17.35 4.10 -11.74
CA GLN A 209 17.12 4.46 -13.16
C GLN A 209 16.30 3.42 -13.90
N GLN A 210 16.58 2.13 -13.69
CA GLN A 210 15.83 1.05 -14.33
C GLN A 210 14.37 1.05 -13.87
N ILE A 211 14.15 1.17 -12.56
CA ILE A 211 12.79 1.28 -11.99
C ILE A 211 12.07 2.49 -12.56
N ALA A 212 12.75 3.64 -12.68
CA ALA A 212 12.17 4.84 -13.28
C ALA A 212 11.76 4.64 -14.74
N ARG A 213 12.58 3.94 -15.55
CA ARG A 213 12.26 3.59 -16.94
C ARG A 213 11.04 2.65 -17.03
N GLN A 214 10.89 1.72 -16.09
CA GLN A 214 9.73 0.83 -16.05
C GLN A 214 8.45 1.57 -15.63
N GLN A 215 8.54 2.49 -14.67
CA GLN A 215 7.40 3.26 -14.17
C GLN A 215 6.88 4.30 -15.16
N LEU A 216 7.75 4.94 -15.93
CA LEU A 216 7.38 6.03 -16.83
C LEU A 216 6.21 5.68 -17.78
N PRO A 217 6.24 4.58 -18.56
CA PRO A 217 5.11 4.22 -19.43
C PRO A 217 3.84 3.91 -18.63
N VAL A 218 3.96 3.29 -17.45
CA VAL A 218 2.80 2.99 -16.60
C VAL A 218 2.12 4.28 -16.13
N LEU A 219 2.89 5.23 -15.61
CA LEU A 219 2.37 6.50 -15.12
C LEU A 219 1.74 7.31 -16.26
N ASN A 220 2.38 7.38 -17.43
CA ASN A 220 1.81 8.05 -18.61
C ASN A 220 0.47 7.44 -19.04
N GLY A 221 0.37 6.11 -19.08
CA GLY A 221 -0.91 5.45 -19.37
C GLY A 221 -2.00 5.78 -18.35
N TYR A 222 -1.65 5.99 -17.08
CA TYR A 222 -2.60 6.43 -16.06
C TYR A 222 -2.92 7.93 -16.11
N VAL A 223 -2.00 8.78 -16.57
CA VAL A 223 -2.29 10.20 -16.88
C VAL A 223 -3.40 10.28 -17.93
N GLU A 224 -3.28 9.52 -19.02
CA GLU A 224 -4.27 9.47 -20.09
C GLU A 224 -5.63 9.00 -19.58
N LYS A 225 -5.67 7.88 -18.84
CA LYS A 225 -6.91 7.31 -18.28
C LYS A 225 -7.64 8.22 -17.30
N THR A 226 -6.95 9.18 -16.69
CA THR A 226 -7.53 10.05 -15.66
C THR A 226 -7.75 11.49 -16.10
N ALA A 227 -7.36 11.84 -17.34
CA ALA A 227 -7.34 13.22 -17.82
C ALA A 227 -8.73 13.88 -17.89
N SER A 228 -9.77 13.12 -18.19
CA SER A 228 -11.13 13.62 -18.46
C SER A 228 -12.08 13.51 -17.28
N GLU A 229 -11.66 12.95 -16.15
CA GLU A 229 -12.54 12.69 -15.00
C GLU A 229 -12.19 13.61 -13.81
N PRO A 230 -12.99 14.65 -13.52
CA PRO A 230 -12.73 15.57 -12.40
C PRO A 230 -12.67 14.87 -11.04
N SER A 231 -13.43 13.78 -10.86
CA SER A 231 -13.40 12.93 -9.66
C SER A 231 -12.04 12.27 -9.42
N LEU A 232 -11.21 12.15 -10.47
CA LEU A 232 -9.88 11.54 -10.43
C LEU A 232 -8.74 12.57 -10.39
N ALA A 233 -9.04 13.86 -10.23
CA ALA A 233 -8.04 14.93 -10.34
C ALA A 233 -6.85 14.79 -9.37
N GLU A 234 -7.06 14.20 -8.18
CA GLU A 234 -5.95 13.93 -7.25
C GLU A 234 -5.01 12.84 -7.77
N PHE A 235 -5.56 11.74 -8.30
CA PHE A 235 -4.78 10.67 -8.94
C PHE A 235 -4.05 11.21 -10.17
N HIS A 236 -4.75 11.94 -11.03
CA HIS A 236 -4.17 12.53 -12.24
C HIS A 236 -2.95 13.41 -11.93
N ARG A 237 -3.09 14.34 -10.97
CA ARG A 237 -1.96 15.19 -10.53
C ARG A 237 -0.79 14.36 -10.01
N HIS A 238 -1.06 13.29 -9.26
CA HIS A 238 -0.02 12.41 -8.76
C HIS A 238 0.73 11.70 -9.89
N TYR A 239 0.00 11.12 -10.87
CA TYR A 239 0.62 10.46 -12.02
C TYR A 239 1.44 11.43 -12.87
N LEU A 240 0.92 12.64 -13.10
CA LEU A 240 1.62 13.66 -13.88
C LEU A 240 2.93 14.08 -13.21
N SER A 241 2.92 14.37 -11.90
CA SER A 241 4.14 14.69 -11.15
C SER A 241 5.10 13.51 -11.13
N GLY A 242 4.59 12.31 -10.83
CA GLY A 242 5.38 11.09 -10.79
C GLY A 242 6.06 10.79 -12.12
N ALA A 243 5.36 10.93 -13.25
CA ALA A 243 5.92 10.72 -14.58
C ALA A 243 7.07 11.69 -14.86
N LYS A 244 6.90 12.98 -14.55
CA LYS A 244 7.96 13.98 -14.69
C LYS A 244 9.19 13.66 -13.85
N GLU A 245 8.98 13.24 -12.60
CA GLU A 245 10.08 12.86 -11.70
C GLU A 245 10.80 11.58 -12.15
N MET A 246 10.06 10.60 -12.66
CA MET A 246 10.64 9.36 -13.21
C MET A 246 11.40 9.64 -14.50
N GLN A 247 10.92 10.54 -15.36
CA GLN A 247 11.64 10.97 -16.55
C GLN A 247 12.99 11.59 -16.19
N TYR A 248 13.02 12.47 -15.19
CA TYR A 248 14.26 13.04 -14.69
C TYR A 248 15.22 11.97 -14.13
N LEU A 249 14.72 11.09 -13.27
CA LEU A 249 15.52 10.04 -12.64
C LEU A 249 16.05 9.01 -13.67
N ALA A 250 15.29 8.71 -14.72
CA ALA A 250 15.69 7.80 -15.80
C ALA A 250 16.81 8.37 -16.70
N GLY A 251 16.86 9.70 -16.83
CA GLY A 251 17.81 10.44 -17.66
C GLY A 251 19.10 10.88 -16.95
N GLN A 252 19.20 10.74 -15.62
CA GLN A 252 20.45 10.99 -14.91
C GLN A 252 21.54 10.02 -15.41
N THR A 253 22.68 10.53 -15.87
CA THR A 253 23.88 9.73 -16.07
C THR A 253 24.66 9.79 -14.75
N ARG A 254 25.00 8.63 -14.16
CA ARG A 254 25.82 8.58 -12.94
C ARG A 254 27.27 8.90 -13.26
#